data_AF-A0A848HNB9-F1
#
_entry.id   AF-A0A848HNB9-F1
#
_cell.length_a   1.000
_cell.length_b   1.000
_cell.length_c   1.000
_cell.angle_alpha   90.00
_cell.angle_beta   90.00
_cell.angle_gamma   90.00
#
_symmetry.space_group_name_H-M   'P 1'
#
loop_
_entity.id
_entity.type
_entity.pdbx_description
1 polymer ?
#
loop_
_entity_poly.entity_id
_entity_poly.type
_entity_poly.pdbx_seq_one_letter_code
_entity_poly.pdbx_strand_id
1 'polypeptide(L)'
;MQIEIKDSALAGFNDLAKRELTKATLVFADDLLKESIRIEASNNSAGSTRQITSGMVVDAAMVIRRHLARPRQKLGVKLVRIGAAVLSMVVGFTYNATRLQDELYMVMFLVVAAMAIFLVILSTMLE
;
A
#
# COMPACT_ATOMS: atom_id res chain seq x y z
N MET A 1 26.15 -3.77 -14.24
CA MET A 1 25.25 -3.29 -15.31
C MET A 1 25.42 -1.79 -15.40
N GLN A 2 25.81 -1.26 -16.56
CA GLN A 2 25.87 0.18 -16.81
C GLN A 2 24.72 0.52 -17.77
N ILE A 3 23.90 1.50 -17.41
CA ILE A 3 22.82 2.01 -18.26
C ILE A 3 23.39 3.21 -18.99
N GLU A 4 23.78 3.04 -20.26
CA GLU A 4 24.24 4.14 -21.10
C GLU A 4 23.03 4.82 -21.76
N ILE A 5 22.81 6.08 -21.40
CA ILE A 5 21.84 6.96 -22.08
C ILE A 5 22.64 7.82 -23.06
N LYS A 6 22.34 7.75 -24.35
CA LYS A 6 23.01 8.57 -25.36
C LYS A 6 22.75 10.06 -25.08
N ASP A 7 23.82 10.86 -24.98
CA ASP A 7 23.72 12.31 -24.74
C ASP A 7 22.91 13.06 -25.80
N SER A 8 22.86 12.52 -27.02
CA SER A 8 22.01 13.08 -28.09
C SER A 8 20.51 13.03 -27.78
N ALA A 9 20.07 12.08 -26.94
CA ALA A 9 18.67 12.00 -26.48
C ALA A 9 18.37 13.00 -25.34
N LEU A 10 19.41 13.61 -24.75
CA LEU A 10 19.31 14.62 -23.70
C LEU A 10 19.40 16.05 -24.24
N ALA A 11 19.43 16.23 -25.57
CA ALA A 11 19.38 17.54 -26.22
C ALA A 11 18.06 18.24 -25.86
N GLY A 12 18.13 19.24 -24.97
CA GLY A 12 16.97 19.98 -24.44
C GLY A 12 16.73 19.80 -22.94
N PHE A 13 17.43 18.89 -22.27
CA PHE A 13 17.36 18.75 -20.81
C PHE A 13 18.31 19.74 -20.14
N ASN A 14 17.80 20.54 -19.21
CA ASN A 14 18.65 21.30 -18.30
C ASN A 14 19.31 20.35 -17.26
N ASP A 15 20.32 20.83 -16.54
CA ASP A 15 21.08 19.98 -15.61
C ASP A 15 20.23 19.43 -14.45
N LEU A 16 19.17 20.14 -14.06
CA LEU A 16 18.21 19.66 -13.06
C LEU A 16 17.37 18.50 -13.61
N ALA A 17 16.88 18.60 -14.84
CA ALA A 17 16.10 17.57 -15.51
C ALA A 17 16.93 16.31 -15.77
N LYS A 18 18.22 16.46 -16.11
CA LYS A 18 19.14 15.31 -16.21
C LYS A 18 19.28 14.58 -14.88
N ARG A 19 19.46 15.32 -13.78
CA ARG A 19 19.57 14.74 -12.43
C ARG A 19 18.30 14.02 -12.00
N GLU A 20 17.12 14.63 -12.22
CA GLU A 20 15.85 13.99 -11.89
C GLU A 20 15.56 12.77 -12.76
N LEU A 21 15.93 12.78 -14.05
CA LEU A 21 15.82 11.62 -14.92
C LEU A 21 16.70 10.46 -14.45
N THR A 22 17.95 10.74 -14.07
CA THR A 22 18.85 9.73 -13.50
C THR A 22 18.26 9.15 -12.21
N LYS A 23 17.75 9.99 -11.33
CA LYS A 23 17.12 9.58 -10.08
C LYS A 23 15.89 8.70 -10.34
N ALA A 24 14.99 9.09 -11.23
CA ALA A 24 13.81 8.32 -11.59
C ALA A 24 14.17 6.97 -12.22
N THR A 25 15.23 6.93 -13.03
CA THR A 25 15.72 5.69 -13.65
C THR A 25 16.31 4.74 -12.61
N LEU A 26 17.06 5.26 -11.63
CA LEU A 26 17.59 4.48 -10.51
C LEU A 26 16.46 3.90 -9.65
N VAL A 27 15.42 4.70 -9.34
CA VAL A 27 14.24 4.22 -8.60
C VAL A 27 13.52 3.12 -9.37
N PHE A 28 13.27 3.32 -10.67
CA PHE A 28 12.64 2.31 -11.51
C PHE A 28 13.46 1.02 -11.59
N ALA A 29 14.79 1.12 -11.67
CA ALA A 29 15.66 -0.05 -11.67
C ALA A 29 15.64 -0.81 -10.33
N ASP A 30 15.60 -0.09 -9.21
CA ASP A 30 15.47 -0.69 -7.87
C ASP A 30 14.10 -1.38 -7.68
N ASP A 31 13.02 -0.75 -8.14
CA ASP A 31 11.69 -1.34 -8.12
C ASP A 31 11.62 -2.58 -9.01
N LEU A 32 12.22 -2.54 -10.20
CA LEU A 32 12.30 -3.68 -11.13
C LEU A 32 13.05 -4.86 -10.50
N LEU A 33 14.14 -4.58 -9.79
CA LEU A 33 14.90 -5.61 -9.07
C LEU A 33 14.06 -6.25 -7.97
N LYS A 34 13.44 -5.44 -7.10
CA LYS A 34 12.60 -5.92 -5.99
C LYS A 34 11.45 -6.75 -6.50
N GLU A 35 10.81 -6.32 -7.57
CA GLU A 35 9.66 -6.98 -8.15
C GLU A 35 10.04 -8.27 -8.86
N SER A 36 11.18 -8.31 -9.56
CA SER A 36 11.71 -9.55 -10.15
C SER A 36 12.04 -10.59 -9.07
N ILE A 37 12.65 -10.17 -7.96
CA ILE A 37 12.89 -11.02 -6.79
C ILE A 37 11.57 -11.49 -6.17
N ARG A 38 10.54 -10.62 -6.12
CA ARG A 38 9.22 -10.96 -5.59
C ARG A 38 8.54 -12.06 -6.42
N ILE A 39 8.58 -11.94 -7.74
CA ILE A 39 7.99 -12.92 -8.66
C ILE A 39 8.74 -14.26 -8.57
N GLU A 40 10.06 -14.23 -8.46
CA GLU A 40 10.86 -15.43 -8.20
C GLU A 40 10.44 -16.09 -6.89
N ALA A 41 10.36 -15.32 -5.80
CA ALA A 41 9.97 -15.83 -4.50
C ALA A 41 8.53 -16.38 -4.47
N SER A 42 7.60 -15.84 -5.27
CA SER A 42 6.25 -16.41 -5.36
C SER A 42 6.20 -17.68 -6.19
N ASN A 43 6.98 -17.75 -7.27
CA ASN A 43 7.00 -18.92 -8.16
C ASN A 43 7.81 -20.08 -7.57
N ASN A 44 8.82 -19.78 -6.75
CA ASN A 44 9.69 -20.75 -6.11
C ASN A 44 9.18 -21.16 -4.72
N SER A 45 7.96 -21.67 -4.67
CA SER A 45 7.34 -22.19 -3.42
C SER A 45 8.00 -23.47 -2.90
N ALA A 46 8.83 -24.14 -3.72
CA ALA A 46 9.44 -25.44 -3.42
C ALA A 46 10.92 -25.36 -2.98
N GLY A 47 11.49 -24.16 -2.84
CA GLY A 47 12.85 -23.97 -2.32
C GLY A 47 13.97 -24.39 -3.28
N SER A 48 13.72 -24.37 -4.59
CA SER A 48 14.76 -24.64 -5.60
C SER A 48 15.77 -23.49 -5.68
N THR A 49 16.86 -23.70 -6.41
CA THR A 49 17.93 -22.69 -6.57
C THR A 49 17.37 -21.38 -7.13
N ARG A 50 17.55 -20.28 -6.40
CA ARG A 50 17.07 -18.95 -6.82
C ARG A 50 17.68 -18.55 -8.15
N GLN A 51 16.83 -18.38 -9.16
CA GLN A 51 17.23 -17.88 -10.46
C GLN A 51 16.18 -16.90 -10.99
N ILE A 52 16.58 -15.64 -11.16
CA ILE A 52 15.75 -14.63 -11.82
C ILE A 52 15.89 -14.83 -13.33
N THR A 53 14.81 -15.25 -13.99
CA THR A 53 14.80 -15.46 -15.44
C THR A 53 14.42 -14.18 -16.18
N SER A 54 14.73 -14.11 -17.49
CA SER A 54 14.34 -12.98 -18.33
C SER A 54 12.83 -12.74 -18.35
N GLY A 55 12.02 -13.81 -18.28
CA GLY A 55 10.56 -13.73 -18.16
C GLY A 55 10.12 -13.00 -16.90
N MET A 56 10.73 -13.30 -15.75
CA MET A 56 10.40 -12.63 -14.48
C MET A 56 10.69 -11.13 -14.51
N VAL A 57 11.74 -10.70 -15.22
CA VAL A 57 12.06 -9.28 -15.39
C VAL A 57 11.05 -8.57 -16.29
N VAL A 58 10.59 -9.22 -17.36
CA VAL A 58 9.53 -8.69 -18.25
C VAL A 58 8.20 -8.57 -17.50
N ASP A 59 7.85 -9.58 -16.72
CA ASP A 59 6.65 -9.59 -15.89
C ASP A 59 6.71 -8.49 -14.82
N ALA A 60 7.86 -8.35 -14.15
CA ALA A 60 8.10 -7.27 -13.19
C ALA A 60 7.94 -5.89 -13.83
N ALA A 61 8.49 -5.68 -15.02
CA ALA A 61 8.34 -4.42 -15.75
C ALA A 61 6.87 -4.12 -16.09
N MET A 62 6.09 -5.14 -16.43
CA MET A 62 4.66 -4.99 -16.70
C MET A 62 3.88 -4.63 -15.42
N VAL A 63 4.21 -5.26 -14.28
CA VAL A 63 3.57 -4.99 -13.00
C VAL A 63 3.85 -3.55 -12.53
N ILE A 64 5.09 -3.08 -12.66
CA ILE A 64 5.48 -1.71 -12.29
C ILE A 64 4.78 -0.69 -13.19
N ARG A 65 4.80 -0.88 -14.52
CA ARG A 65 4.14 0.04 -15.46
C ARG A 65 2.64 0.15 -15.24
N ARG A 66 1.99 -0.95 -14.86
CA ARG A 66 0.55 -0.98 -14.59
C ARG A 66 0.18 -0.51 -13.17
N HIS A 67 1.15 -0.03 -12.38
CA HIS A 67 0.95 0.32 -10.96
C HIS A 67 0.32 -0.84 -10.15
N LEU A 68 0.49 -2.08 -10.61
CA LEU A 68 -0.06 -3.27 -9.97
C LEU A 68 0.83 -3.75 -8.80
N ALA A 69 2.00 -3.15 -8.62
CA ALA A 69 2.83 -3.30 -7.44
C ALA A 69 2.12 -2.66 -6.24
N ARG A 70 1.08 -3.31 -5.71
CA ARG A 70 0.44 -2.89 -4.47
C ARG A 70 1.46 -3.07 -3.34
N PRO A 71 1.82 -2.01 -2.60
CA PRO A 71 2.61 -2.18 -1.40
C PRO A 71 1.87 -3.13 -0.46
N ARG A 72 2.60 -4.05 0.18
CA ARG A 72 2.03 -4.96 1.18
C ARG A 72 1.30 -4.11 2.22
N GLN A 73 -0.03 -4.23 2.27
CA GLN A 73 -0.79 -3.68 3.40
C GLN A 73 -0.19 -4.27 4.67
N LYS A 74 0.38 -3.40 5.51
CA LYS A 74 1.00 -3.80 6.77
C LYS A 74 -0.07 -4.52 7.59
N LEU A 75 0.29 -5.61 8.27
CA LEU A 75 -0.64 -6.40 9.10
C LEU A 75 -1.45 -5.54 10.09
N GLY A 76 -0.88 -4.42 10.56
CA GLY A 76 -1.58 -3.43 11.38
C GLY A 76 -2.81 -2.81 10.70
N VAL A 77 -2.76 -2.53 9.39
CA VAL A 77 -3.89 -1.97 8.64
C VAL A 77 -5.06 -2.96 8.57
N LYS A 78 -4.77 -4.26 8.47
CA LYS A 78 -5.79 -5.31 8.52
C LYS A 78 -6.48 -5.39 9.89
N LEU A 79 -5.72 -5.27 10.98
CA LEU A 79 -6.26 -5.29 12.34
C LEU A 79 -7.14 -4.06 12.61
N VAL A 80 -6.71 -2.86 12.19
CA VAL A 80 -7.52 -1.63 12.30
C VAL A 80 -8.84 -1.77 11.55
N ARG A 81 -8.82 -2.40 10.37
CA ARG A 81 -10.03 -2.63 9.56
C ARG A 81 -11.02 -3.58 10.23
N ILE A 82 -10.54 -4.67 10.81
CA ILE A 82 -11.40 -5.60 11.58
C ILE A 82 -11.96 -4.87 12.81
N GLY A 83 -11.13 -4.12 13.52
CA GLY A 83 -11.56 -3.31 14.67
C GLY A 83 -12.65 -2.31 14.30
N ALA A 84 -12.49 -1.57 13.20
CA ALA A 84 -13.46 -0.60 12.70
C ALA A 84 -14.83 -1.24 12.38
N ALA A 85 -14.83 -2.42 11.75
CA ALA A 85 -16.06 -3.15 11.45
C ALA A 85 -16.78 -3.64 12.72
N VAL A 86 -16.03 -4.21 13.67
CA VAL A 86 -16.59 -4.69 14.95
C VAL A 86 -17.11 -3.53 15.78
N LEU A 87 -16.38 -2.41 15.88
CA LEU A 87 -16.82 -1.26 16.68
C LEU A 87 -18.08 -0.61 16.09
N SER A 88 -18.18 -0.52 14.76
CA SER A 88 -19.38 -0.02 14.08
C SER A 88 -20.60 -0.92 14.34
N MET A 89 -20.39 -2.24 14.38
CA MET A 89 -21.43 -3.20 14.76
C MET A 89 -21.85 -3.05 16.22
N VAL A 90 -20.89 -2.84 17.13
CA VAL A 90 -21.17 -2.59 18.55
C VAL A 90 -21.99 -1.32 18.73
N VAL A 91 -21.66 -0.23 18.03
CA VAL A 91 -22.46 1.01 18.05
C VAL A 91 -23.91 0.73 17.69
N GLY A 92 -24.15 -0.02 16.61
CA GLY A 92 -25.51 -0.42 16.20
C GLY A 92 -26.23 -1.26 17.26
N PHE A 93 -25.52 -2.18 17.94
CA PHE A 93 -26.10 -3.00 19.00
C PHE A 93 -26.39 -2.21 20.29
N THR A 94 -25.57 -1.21 20.59
CA THR A 94 -25.74 -0.30 21.74
C THR A 94 -26.80 0.77 21.50
N TYR A 95 -27.37 0.87 20.30
CA TYR A 95 -28.45 1.80 20.04
C TYR A 95 -29.74 1.33 20.71
N ASN A 96 -30.16 2.03 21.76
CA ASN A 96 -31.43 1.78 22.44
C ASN A 96 -32.16 3.08 22.75
N ALA A 97 -33.15 3.42 21.92
CA ALA A 97 -33.91 4.68 22.01
C ALA A 97 -34.53 4.96 23.39
N THR A 98 -34.90 3.91 24.15
CA THR A 98 -35.47 4.07 25.50
C THR A 98 -34.41 4.38 26.56
N ARG A 99 -33.18 3.88 26.38
CA ARG A 99 -32.06 4.15 27.30
C ARG A 99 -31.27 5.39 26.93
N LEU A 100 -31.38 5.88 25.69
CA LEU A 100 -30.77 7.16 25.28
C LEU A 100 -31.34 8.38 26.02
N GLN A 101 -32.46 8.24 26.73
CA GLN A 101 -33.01 9.29 27.60
C GLN A 101 -32.27 9.40 28.93
N ASP A 102 -31.49 8.39 29.32
CA ASP A 102 -30.60 8.46 30.47
C ASP A 102 -29.32 9.22 30.09
N GLU A 103 -29.02 10.30 30.81
CA GLU A 103 -27.90 11.21 30.54
C GLU A 103 -26.56 10.46 30.52
N LEU A 104 -26.41 9.46 31.38
CA LEU A 104 -25.17 8.69 31.53
C LEU A 104 -24.99 7.70 30.35
N TYR A 105 -26.09 7.10 29.89
CA TYR A 105 -26.08 6.20 28.73
C TYR A 105 -25.87 6.96 27.41
N MET A 106 -26.47 8.15 27.29
CA MET A 106 -26.30 9.04 26.14
C MET A 106 -24.83 9.44 25.97
N VAL A 107 -24.16 9.89 27.05
CA VAL A 107 -22.74 10.28 27.00
C VAL A 107 -21.85 9.10 26.63
N MET A 108 -22.08 7.91 27.22
CA MET A 108 -21.35 6.70 26.87
C MET A 108 -21.52 6.35 25.38
N PHE A 109 -22.75 6.37 24.88
CA PHE A 109 -23.05 6.06 23.48
C PHE A 109 -22.34 7.03 22.52
N LEU A 110 -22.34 8.33 22.85
CA LEU A 110 -21.71 9.37 22.03
C LEU A 110 -20.20 9.19 21.95
N VAL A 111 -19.54 8.84 23.06
CA VAL A 111 -18.10 8.54 23.09
C VAL A 111 -17.76 7.30 22.24
N VAL A 112 -18.54 6.22 22.37
CA VAL A 112 -18.32 4.99 21.60
C VAL A 112 -18.56 5.23 20.11
N ALA A 113 -19.59 5.99 19.75
CA ALA A 113 -19.87 6.38 18.37
C ALA A 113 -18.77 7.25 17.78
N ALA A 114 -18.28 8.25 18.52
CA ALA A 114 -17.17 9.10 18.10
C ALA A 114 -15.88 8.29 17.86
N MET A 115 -15.57 7.36 18.77
CA MET A 115 -14.44 6.44 18.60
C MET A 115 -14.58 5.55 17.37
N ALA A 116 -15.78 5.02 17.12
CA ALA A 116 -16.04 4.19 15.93
C ALA A 116 -15.81 4.99 14.65
N ILE A 117 -16.38 6.20 14.55
CA ILE A 117 -16.18 7.08 13.38
C ILE A 117 -14.70 7.37 13.16
N PHE A 118 -13.98 7.72 14.23
CA PHE A 118 -12.55 8.00 14.14
C PHE A 118 -11.74 6.79 13.64
N LEU A 119 -12.05 5.59 14.15
CA LEU A 119 -11.37 4.35 13.74
C LEU A 119 -11.69 3.98 12.29
N VAL A 120 -12.92 4.22 11.82
CA VAL A 120 -13.29 4.04 10.40
C VAL A 120 -12.49 5.00 9.52
N ILE A 121 -12.41 6.29 9.88
CA ILE A 121 -11.65 7.29 9.11
C ILE A 121 -10.18 6.89 9.01
N LEU A 122 -9.56 6.46 10.12
CA LEU A 122 -8.20 5.94 10.09
C LEU A 122 -8.07 4.71 9.19
N SER A 123 -9.02 3.79 9.25
CA SER A 123 -9.01 2.61 8.37
C SER A 123 -9.11 2.97 6.88
N THR A 124 -9.85 4.02 6.53
CA THR A 124 -10.02 4.47 5.14
C THR A 124 -8.83 5.30 4.66
N MET A 125 -8.20 6.09 5.53
CA MET A 125 -6.99 6.87 5.20
C MET A 125 -5.73 5.99 5.08
N LEU A 126 -5.71 4.83 5.74
CA LEU A 126 -4.63 3.85 5.66
C LEU A 126 -4.77 2.87 4.47
N GLU A 127 -5.82 3.02 3.65
CA GLU A 127 -6.06 2.24 2.43
C GLU A 127 -5.05 2.57 1.31
#